data_AF-A0A5B9RK86-F1
#
_entry.id   AF-A0A5B9RK86-F1
#
_cell.length_a   1.000
_cell.length_b   1.000
_cell.length_c   1.000
_cell.angle_alpha   90.00
_cell.angle_beta   90.00
_cell.angle_gamma   90.00
#
_symmetry.space_group_name_H-M   'P 1'
#
loop_
_entity.id
_entity.type
_entity.pdbx_description
1 polymer ?
#
loop_
_entity_poly.entity_id
_entity_poly.type
_entity_poly.pdbx_seq_one_letter_code
_entity_poly.pdbx_strand_id
1 'polypeptide(L)'
;MISSLKTALTEMDVVKKHVVLVSDPIQYKVINEAYSLSKNRKGGLPYDEARQAMASHYTRLGNLDKARLTSVEKSIIDVRRDNMKVMRKIYEKMQAKAIDLSRDKGHSL
;
A
#
# COMPACT_ATOMS: atom_id res chain seq x y z
N MET A 1 4.61 -12.65 19.26
CA MET A 1 5.24 -12.82 17.92
C MET A 1 4.27 -13.39 16.88
N ILE A 2 3.58 -14.50 17.17
CA ILE A 2 2.63 -15.16 16.24
C ILE A 2 1.49 -14.22 15.79
N SER A 3 0.89 -13.44 16.71
CA SER A 3 -0.17 -12.48 16.37
C SER A 3 0.29 -11.42 15.37
N SER A 4 1.47 -10.84 15.60
CA SER A 4 2.10 -9.85 14.70
C SER A 4 2.35 -10.41 13.30
N LEU A 5 2.75 -11.69 13.20
CA LEU A 5 2.93 -12.38 11.93
C LEU A 5 1.59 -12.61 11.21
N LYS A 6 0.55 -13.05 11.92
CA LYS A 6 -0.80 -13.19 11.35
C LYS A 6 -1.31 -11.87 10.78
N THR A 7 -1.19 -10.78 11.54
CA THR A 7 -1.55 -9.44 11.05
C THR A 7 -0.77 -9.06 9.81
N ALA A 8 0.54 -9.34 9.78
CA ALA A 8 1.39 -9.05 8.63
C ALA A 8 0.96 -9.81 7.37
N LEU A 9 0.50 -11.06 7.49
CA LEU A 9 -0.02 -11.84 6.38
C LEU A 9 -1.36 -11.29 5.87
N THR A 10 -2.28 -10.97 6.78
CA THR A 10 -3.56 -10.34 6.43
C THR A 10 -3.35 -9.03 5.68
N GLU A 11 -2.45 -8.18 6.14
CA GLU A 11 -2.08 -6.93 5.46
C GLU A 11 -1.53 -7.16 4.05
N MET A 12 -0.70 -8.20 3.84
CA MET A 12 -0.21 -8.54 2.51
C MET A 12 -1.32 -9.02 1.58
N ASP A 13 -2.31 -9.74 2.09
CA ASP A 13 -3.45 -10.18 1.29
C ASP A 13 -4.38 -9.00 0.93
N VAL A 14 -4.55 -8.03 1.83
CA VAL A 14 -5.21 -6.74 1.51
C VAL A 14 -4.48 -6.04 0.37
N VAL A 15 -3.16 -5.93 0.45
CA VAL A 15 -2.35 -5.31 -0.61
C VAL A 15 -2.54 -6.02 -1.94
N LYS A 16 -2.51 -7.35 -1.98
CA LYS A 16 -2.75 -8.11 -3.22
C LYS A 16 -4.12 -7.83 -3.83
N LYS A 17 -5.17 -7.79 -3.01
CA LYS A 17 -6.54 -7.47 -3.47
C LYS A 17 -6.59 -6.07 -4.08
N HIS A 18 -6.00 -5.10 -3.40
CA HIS A 18 -5.97 -3.71 -3.86
C HIS A 18 -5.15 -3.50 -5.14
N VAL A 19 -4.09 -4.29 -5.37
CA VAL A 19 -3.36 -4.29 -6.65
C VAL A 19 -4.27 -4.68 -7.81
N VAL A 20 -5.20 -5.62 -7.61
CA VAL A 20 -6.21 -5.98 -8.61
C VAL A 20 -7.20 -4.84 -8.81
N LEU A 21 -7.71 -4.24 -7.72
CA LEU A 21 -8.67 -3.14 -7.78
C LEU A 21 -8.12 -1.90 -8.50
N VAL A 22 -6.89 -1.47 -8.17
CA VAL A 22 -6.26 -0.31 -8.80
C VAL A 22 -5.91 -0.54 -10.27
N SER A 23 -5.83 -1.79 -10.71
CA SER A 23 -5.60 -2.13 -12.12
C SER A 23 -6.85 -1.94 -12.98
N ASP A 24 -8.04 -1.80 -12.37
CA ASP A 24 -9.29 -1.44 -13.04
C ASP A 24 -9.69 0.00 -12.69
N PRO A 25 -9.51 0.98 -13.61
CA PRO A 25 -9.87 2.37 -13.38
C PRO A 25 -11.33 2.61 -12.99
N ILE A 26 -12.27 1.78 -13.46
CA ILE A 26 -13.70 1.94 -13.16
C ILE A 26 -13.97 1.55 -11.71
N GLN A 27 -13.45 0.40 -11.28
CA GLN A 27 -13.57 -0.02 -9.88
C GLN A 27 -12.84 0.92 -8.94
N TYR A 28 -11.65 1.38 -9.34
CA TYR A 28 -10.82 2.23 -8.51
C TYR A 28 -11.40 3.66 -8.33
N LYS A 29 -12.24 4.13 -9.26
CA LYS A 29 -12.96 5.40 -9.14
C LYS A 29 -13.77 5.49 -7.85
N VAL A 30 -14.48 4.41 -7.49
CA VAL A 30 -15.29 4.34 -6.26
C VAL A 30 -14.42 4.53 -5.02
N ILE A 31 -13.23 3.90 -4.98
CA ILE A 31 -12.27 4.07 -3.88
C ILE A 31 -11.76 5.52 -3.85
N ASN A 32 -11.43 6.09 -5.00
CA ASN A 32 -10.96 7.47 -5.07
C ASN A 32 -11.98 8.48 -4.52
N GLU A 33 -13.27 8.27 -4.78
CA GLU A 33 -14.38 9.09 -4.29
C GLU A 33 -14.63 8.89 -2.80
N ALA A 34 -14.56 7.65 -2.30
CA ALA A 34 -14.71 7.33 -0.88
C ALA A 34 -13.63 7.99 0.00
N TYR A 35 -12.44 8.24 -0.56
CA TYR A 35 -11.32 8.90 0.11
C TYR A 35 -11.16 10.36 -0.34
N SER A 36 -12.26 11.09 -0.55
CA SER A 36 -12.26 12.49 -1.05
C SER A 36 -11.69 13.52 -0.06
N LEU A 37 -11.88 13.33 1.25
CA LEU A 37 -11.41 14.28 2.26
C LEU A 37 -9.88 14.32 2.36
N SER A 38 -9.31 15.51 2.53
CA SER A 38 -7.85 15.72 2.62
C SER A 38 -7.17 14.86 3.67
N LYS A 39 -7.79 14.67 4.84
CA LYS A 39 -7.29 13.80 5.93
C LYS A 39 -7.14 12.32 5.53
N ASN A 40 -7.88 11.88 4.52
CA ASN A 40 -7.88 10.52 3.98
C ASN A 40 -6.97 10.39 2.75
N ARG A 41 -6.15 11.41 2.45
CA ARG A 41 -5.29 11.45 1.27
C ARG A 41 -3.85 11.73 1.67
N LYS A 42 -2.91 11.22 0.87
CA LYS A 42 -1.47 11.52 1.00
C LYS A 42 -0.90 11.76 -0.39
N GLY A 43 -0.37 12.97 -0.60
CA GLY A 43 0.10 13.41 -1.92
C GLY A 43 -1.02 13.48 -2.97
N GLY A 44 -2.23 13.90 -2.57
CA GLY A 44 -3.39 13.96 -3.46
C GLY A 44 -4.04 12.62 -3.81
N LEU A 45 -3.39 11.49 -3.46
CA LEU A 45 -3.91 10.14 -3.71
C LEU A 45 -4.63 9.56 -2.49
N PRO A 46 -5.62 8.67 -2.68
CA PRO A 46 -6.28 7.95 -1.59
C PRO A 46 -5.27 7.29 -0.65
N TYR A 47 -5.44 7.45 0.66
CA TYR A 47 -4.74 6.69 1.69
C TYR A 47 -5.56 5.44 2.06
N ASP A 48 -5.77 4.61 1.06
CA ASP A 48 -6.58 3.39 1.12
C ASP A 48 -5.94 2.29 1.97
N GLU A 49 -6.66 1.18 2.14
CA GLU A 49 -6.26 0.07 3.00
C GLU A 49 -4.90 -0.53 2.59
N ALA A 50 -4.59 -0.62 1.29
CA ALA A 50 -3.27 -1.04 0.82
C ALA A 50 -2.14 -0.13 1.30
N ARG A 51 -2.29 1.19 1.19
CA ARG A 51 -1.26 2.13 1.68
C ARG A 51 -1.13 2.11 3.20
N GLN A 52 -2.22 1.86 3.92
CA GLN A 52 -2.20 1.68 5.36
C GLN A 52 -1.46 0.38 5.73
N ALA A 53 -1.78 -0.73 5.07
CA ALA A 53 -1.16 -2.03 5.26
C ALA A 53 0.35 -1.99 4.98
N MET A 54 0.79 -1.38 3.87
CA MET A 54 2.23 -1.21 3.57
C MET A 54 2.95 -0.36 4.63
N ALA A 55 2.33 0.72 5.10
CA ALA A 55 2.91 1.59 6.14
C ALA A 55 3.01 0.87 7.50
N SER A 56 1.98 0.11 7.86
CA SER A 56 1.95 -0.74 9.05
C SER A 56 3.05 -1.81 8.98
N HIS A 57 3.14 -2.51 7.85
CA HIS A 57 4.15 -3.56 7.64
C HIS A 57 5.58 -3.00 7.71
N TYR A 58 5.83 -1.85 7.09
CA TYR A 58 7.12 -1.17 7.17
C TYR A 58 7.51 -0.82 8.62
N THR A 59 6.55 -0.29 9.40
CA THR A 59 6.75 0.03 10.82
C THR A 59 7.04 -1.23 11.64
N ARG A 60 6.29 -2.31 11.40
CA ARG A 60 6.49 -3.60 12.08
C ARG A 60 7.89 -4.15 11.84
N LEU A 61 8.37 -4.09 10.60
CA LEU A 61 9.74 -4.48 10.25
C LEU A 61 10.77 -3.64 10.99
N GLY A 62 10.59 -2.31 11.04
CA GLY A 62 11.47 -1.42 11.80
C GLY A 62 11.47 -1.69 13.30
N ASN A 63 10.34 -2.12 13.87
CA ASN A 63 10.29 -2.53 15.27
C ASN A 63 10.97 -3.88 15.51
N LEU A 64 10.89 -4.82 14.55
CA LEU A 64 11.58 -6.11 14.62
C LEU A 64 13.11 -5.93 14.59
N ASP A 65 13.62 -4.99 13.79
CA ASP A 65 15.05 -4.67 13.69
C ASP A 65 15.69 -4.19 15.01
N LYS A 66 14.88 -3.67 15.94
CA LYS A 66 15.35 -3.26 17.27
C LYS A 66 15.64 -4.45 18.20
N ALA A 67 15.21 -5.66 17.85
CA ALA A 67 15.49 -6.85 18.63
C ALA A 67 16.96 -7.29 18.51
N ARG A 68 17.41 -8.14 19.42
CA ARG A 68 18.73 -8.77 19.35
C ARG A 68 18.72 -9.85 18.26
N LEU A 69 19.00 -9.41 17.03
CA LEU A 69 19.07 -10.23 15.84
C LEU A 69 20.52 -10.38 15.37
N THR A 70 20.80 -11.46 14.65
CA THR A 70 22.05 -11.66 13.91
C THR A 70 22.18 -10.64 12.78
N SER A 71 23.40 -10.42 12.29
CA SER A 71 23.66 -9.54 11.15
C SER A 71 22.89 -9.96 9.89
N VAL A 72 22.76 -11.28 9.67
CA VAL A 72 22.02 -11.84 8.54
C VAL A 72 20.52 -11.52 8.65
N GLU A 73 19.92 -11.72 9.83
CA GLU A 73 18.50 -11.40 10.05
C GLU A 73 18.21 -9.91 9.87
N LYS A 74 19.10 -9.03 10.33
CA LYS A 74 18.98 -7.59 10.12
C LYS A 74 19.02 -7.22 8.63
N SER A 75 19.98 -7.77 7.89
CA SER A 75 20.07 -7.57 6.44
C SER A 75 18.80 -8.01 5.70
N ILE A 76 18.19 -9.12 6.11
CA ILE A 76 16.89 -9.57 5.56
C ILE A 76 15.77 -8.55 5.87
N ILE A 77 15.73 -8.00 7.08
CA ILE A 77 14.72 -6.99 7.45
C ILE A 77 14.91 -5.71 6.63
N ASP A 78 16.15 -5.27 6.43
CA ASP A 78 16.46 -4.07 5.64
C ASP A 78 15.98 -4.21 4.20
N VAL A 79 16.31 -5.33 3.54
CA VAL A 79 15.82 -5.63 2.18
C VAL A 79 14.29 -5.63 2.13
N ARG A 80 13.62 -6.21 3.13
CA ARG A 80 12.16 -6.22 3.20
C ARG A 80 11.58 -4.81 3.36
N ARG A 81 12.22 -3.95 4.16
CA ARG A 81 11.81 -2.55 4.35
C ARG A 81 11.97 -1.77 3.05
N ASP A 82 13.05 -1.98 2.31
CA ASP A 82 13.26 -1.34 1.02
C ASP A 82 12.26 -1.82 -0.02
N ASN A 83 11.95 -3.12 -0.06
CA ASN A 83 10.87 -3.65 -0.88
C ASN A 83 9.52 -2.99 -0.58
N MET A 84 9.19 -2.73 0.70
CA MET A 84 7.96 -2.01 1.05
C MET A 84 7.96 -0.57 0.55
N LYS A 85 9.11 0.13 0.60
CA LYS A 85 9.23 1.49 0.01
C LYS A 85 8.99 1.46 -1.49
N VAL A 86 9.59 0.49 -2.20
CA VAL A 86 9.43 0.32 -3.65
C VAL A 86 7.98 -0.01 -4.00
N MET A 87 7.37 -0.98 -3.30
CA MET A 87 5.99 -1.38 -3.50
C MET A 87 5.02 -0.20 -3.34
N ARG A 88 5.21 0.61 -2.28
CA ARG A 88 4.42 1.82 -2.06
C ARG A 88 4.54 2.81 -3.22
N LYS A 89 5.76 3.07 -3.72
CA LYS A 89 5.96 3.99 -4.86
C LYS A 89 5.30 3.47 -6.13
N ILE A 90 5.38 2.17 -6.40
CA ILE A 90 4.73 1.55 -7.56
C ILE A 90 3.21 1.68 -7.42
N TYR A 91 2.67 1.34 -6.26
CA TYR A 91 1.23 1.42 -6.02
C TYR A 91 0.70 2.86 -6.15
N GLU A 92 1.41 3.86 -5.61
CA GLU A 92 1.05 5.28 -5.80
C GLU A 92 0.99 5.68 -7.28
N LYS A 93 1.91 5.18 -8.12
CA LYS A 93 1.85 5.39 -9.58
C LYS A 93 0.65 4.70 -10.22
N MET A 94 0.31 3.49 -9.77
CA MET A 94 -0.88 2.77 -10.24
C MET A 94 -2.15 3.55 -9.89
N GLN A 95 -2.26 4.06 -8.65
CA GLN A 95 -3.40 4.87 -8.22
C GLN A 95 -3.54 6.12 -9.08
N ALA A 96 -2.45 6.84 -9.32
CA ALA A 96 -2.45 8.04 -10.16
C ALA A 96 -2.95 7.71 -11.58
N LYS A 97 -2.41 6.66 -12.20
CA LYS A 97 -2.81 6.20 -13.54
C LYS A 97 -4.28 5.79 -13.59
N ALA A 98 -4.77 5.05 -12.59
CA ALA A 98 -6.16 4.61 -12.54
C ALA A 98 -7.12 5.79 -12.42
N ILE A 99 -6.78 6.78 -11.58
CA ILE A 99 -7.59 7.99 -11.41
C ILE A 99 -7.62 8.80 -12.71
N ASP A 100 -6.49 8.94 -13.39
CA ASP A 100 -6.40 9.66 -14.67
C ASP A 100 -7.28 9.03 -15.75
N LEU A 101 -7.11 7.72 -15.97
CA LEU A 101 -7.92 6.95 -16.94
C LEU A 101 -9.42 6.94 -16.61
N SER A 102 -9.79 7.04 -15.32
CA SER A 102 -11.20 7.11 -14.91
C SER A 102 -11.87 8.44 -15.27
N ARG A 103 -11.08 9.52 -15.41
CA ARG A 103 -11.58 10.85 -15.81
C ARG A 103 -11.83 10.91 -17.31
N ASP A 104 -10.91 10.39 -18.11
CA ASP A 104 -11.05 10.35 -19.58
C ASP A 104 -12.29 9.59 -20.03
N LYS A 105 -12.58 8.45 -19.40
CA LYS A 105 -13.79 7.65 -19.69
C LYS A 105 -15.09 8.32 -19.24
N GLY A 106 -15.03 9.32 -18.36
CA GLY A 106 -16.19 10.10 -17.92
C GLY A 106 -16.62 11.20 -18.90
N HIS A 107 -15.80 11.51 -19.90
CA HIS A 107 -16.06 12.57 -20.89
C HIS A 107 -16.48 12.04 -22.27
N SER A 108 -16.66 10.73 -22.44
CA SER A 108 -17.08 10.09 -23.70
C SER A 108 -18.59 9.81 -23.79
N LEU A 109 -19.44 10.62 -23.14
CA LEU A 109 -20.90 10.52 -23.22
C LEU A 109 -21.52 11.84 -23.70
#